data_AF-A0A2E6GYG8-F1
#
_entry.id   AF-A0A2E6GYG8-F1
#
_cell.length_a   1.000
_cell.length_b   1.000
_cell.length_c   1.000
_cell.angle_alpha   90.00
_cell.angle_beta   90.00
_cell.angle_gamma   90.00
#
_symmetry.space_group_name_H-M   'P 1'
#
loop_
_entity.id
_entity.type
_entity.pdbx_description
1 polymer ?
#
loop_
_entity_poly.entity_id
_entity_poly.type
_entity_poly.pdbx_seq_one_letter_code
_entity_poly.pdbx_strand_id
1 'polypeptide(L)' 'MTKVKIMETLSEIMPPYEATVWLKTENDMLSNQTPASLILENKDIDKIHVAIEFQFSEKIDKKRKKK' A
#
# COMPACT_ATOMS: atom_id res chain seq x y z
N MET A 1 -0.01 9.06 7.45
CA MET A 1 -0.97 7.94 7.28
C MET A 1 -0.89 7.01 8.51
N THR A 2 -1.88 6.16 8.85
CA THR A 2 -1.72 5.13 9.93
C THR A 2 -1.66 3.72 9.31
N LYS A 3 -1.10 2.73 10.03
CA LYS A 3 -1.10 1.32 9.63
C LYS A 3 -2.50 0.82 9.25
N VAL A 4 -3.50 1.18 10.05
CA VAL A 4 -4.91 0.81 9.81
C VAL A 4 -5.37 1.38 8.47
N LYS A 5 -5.09 2.67 8.23
CA LYS A 5 -5.48 3.34 6.99
C LYS A 5 -4.78 2.77 5.75
N ILE A 6 -3.54 2.30 5.88
CA ILE A 6 -2.85 1.58 4.79
C ILE A 6 -3.59 0.28 4.44
N MET A 7 -3.92 -0.52 5.45
CA MET A 7 -4.62 -1.79 5.24
C MET A 7 -6.03 -1.58 4.67
N GLU A 8 -6.75 -0.57 5.16
CA GLU A 8 -8.04 -0.14 4.60
C GLU A 8 -7.89 0.24 3.12
N THR A 9 -6.93 1.12 2.79
CA THR A 9 -6.68 1.57 1.42
C THR A 9 -6.38 0.38 0.51
N LEU A 10 -5.51 -0.55 0.93
CA LEU A 10 -5.19 -1.77 0.17
C LEU A 10 -6.43 -2.64 -0.03
N SER A 11 -7.25 -2.85 1.00
CA SER A 11 -8.49 -3.62 0.90
C SER A 11 -9.53 -2.99 -0.02
N GLU A 12 -9.52 -1.65 -0.15
CA GLU A 12 -10.44 -0.94 -1.02
C GLU A 12 -10.05 -1.05 -2.50
N ILE A 13 -8.74 -1.08 -2.79
CA ILE A 13 -8.22 -1.03 -4.16
C ILE A 13 -7.91 -2.41 -4.74
N MET A 14 -7.68 -3.44 -3.92
CA MET A 14 -7.35 -4.79 -4.41
C MET A 14 -7.85 -5.91 -3.49
N PRO A 15 -8.02 -7.15 -4.01
CA PRO A 15 -8.39 -8.31 -3.21
C PRO A 15 -7.34 -8.64 -2.13
N PRO A 16 -7.74 -9.32 -1.02
CA PRO A 16 -6.84 -9.65 0.09
C PRO A 16 -5.60 -10.45 -0.32
N TYR A 17 -5.73 -11.34 -1.30
CA TYR A 17 -4.60 -12.11 -1.84
C TYR A 17 -3.57 -11.20 -2.52
N GLU A 18 -4.00 -10.31 -3.42
CA GLU A 18 -3.12 -9.34 -4.09
C GLU A 18 -2.45 -8.40 -3.09
N ALA A 19 -3.20 -7.92 -2.08
CA ALA A 19 -2.65 -7.09 -1.02
C ALA A 19 -1.55 -7.82 -0.24
N THR A 20 -1.78 -9.10 0.08
CA THR A 20 -0.79 -9.93 0.79
C THR A 20 0.47 -10.15 -0.05
N VAL A 21 0.33 -10.40 -1.35
CA VAL A 21 1.46 -10.54 -2.28
C VAL A 21 2.25 -9.25 -2.29
N TRP A 22 1.59 -8.11 -2.54
CA TRP A 22 2.25 -6.80 -2.60
C TRP A 22 2.98 -6.45 -1.29
N LEU A 23 2.36 -6.72 -0.14
CA LEU A 23 2.97 -6.48 1.17
C LEU A 23 4.25 -7.31 1.40
N LYS A 24 4.35 -8.48 0.78
CA LYS A 24 5.49 -9.40 0.90
C LYS A 24 6.52 -9.25 -0.22
N THR A 25 6.21 -8.50 -1.26
CA THR A 25 7.14 -8.22 -2.35
C THR A 25 8.02 -7.02 -1.98
N GLU A 26 9.31 -7.13 -2.28
CA GLU A 26 10.25 -6.01 -2.13
C GLU A 26 9.83 -4.86 -3.05
N ASN A 27 9.97 -3.63 -2.57
CA ASN A 27 9.57 -2.45 -3.31
C ASN A 27 10.75 -1.50 -3.49
N ASP A 28 11.08 -1.19 -4.74
CA ASP A 28 12.19 -0.29 -5.09
C ASP A 28 12.06 1.09 -4.43
N MET A 29 10.82 1.59 -4.28
CA MET A 29 10.54 2.88 -3.60
C MET A 29 10.75 2.83 -2.08
N LEU A 30 10.84 1.62 -1.52
CA LEU A 30 11.04 1.35 -0.10
C LEU A 30 12.44 0.78 0.17
N SER A 31 13.42 1.13 -0.67
CA SER A 31 14.81 0.66 -0.56
C SER A 31 14.93 -0.88 -0.59
N ASN A 32 14.17 -1.53 -1.47
CA ASN A 32 14.07 -2.99 -1.61
C ASN A 32 13.60 -3.70 -0.33
N GLN A 33 12.92 -2.99 0.56
CA GLN A 33 12.28 -3.61 1.72
C GLN A 33 10.83 -3.99 1.40
N THR A 34 10.31 -4.96 2.14
CA THR A 34 8.90 -5.34 2.03
C THR A 34 8.02 -4.32 2.77
N PRO A 35 6.89 -3.89 2.19
CA PRO A 35 5.94 -3.03 2.91
C PRO A 35 5.47 -3.64 4.23
N ALA A 36 5.34 -4.97 4.31
CA ALA A 36 4.96 -5.68 5.54
C ALA A 36 5.94 -5.44 6.69
N SER A 37 7.26 -5.54 6.46
CA SER A 37 8.27 -5.32 7.51
C SER A 37 8.23 -3.88 8.01
N LEU A 38 8.14 -2.91 7.10
CA LEU A 38 8.07 -1.49 7.44
C LEU A 38 6.81 -1.14 8.24
N ILE A 39 5.66 -1.71 7.87
CA ILE A 39 4.41 -1.52 8.62
C ILE A 39 4.48 -2.13 10.02
N LEU A 40 5.11 -3.29 10.19
CA LEU A 40 5.27 -3.95 11.50
C LEU A 40 6.20 -3.16 12.41
N GLU A 41 7.27 -2.59 11.87
CA GLU A 41 8.22 -1.73 12.60
C GLU A 41 7.71 -0.29 12.79
N ASN A 42 6.55 0.04 12.21
CA ASN A 42 5.98 1.39 12.19
C ASN A 42 6.96 2.44 11.62
N LYS A 43 7.78 2.01 10.64
CA LYS A 43 8.78 2.84 9.96
C LYS A 43 8.32 3.17 8.54
N ASP A 44 8.77 4.32 8.04
CA ASP A 44 8.56 4.73 6.64
C ASP A 44 7.10 4.66 6.16
N ILE A 45 6.13 4.81 7.08
CA ILE A 45 4.69 4.74 6.81
C ILE A 45 4.26 5.74 5.74
N ASP A 46 4.86 6.93 5.73
CA ASP A 46 4.58 7.94 4.71
C ASP A 46 5.15 7.56 3.34
N LYS A 47 6.31 6.89 3.27
CA LYS A 47 6.83 6.36 2.00
C LYS A 47 5.96 5.23 1.45
N ILE A 48 5.46 4.36 2.33
CA ILE A 48 4.51 3.30 1.95
C ILE A 48 3.25 3.93 1.37
N HIS A 49 2.75 5.00 1.98
CA HIS A 49 1.60 5.72 1.45
C HIS A 49 1.86 6.28 0.05
N VAL A 50 3.00 6.94 -0.16
CA VAL A 50 3.39 7.46 -1.48
C VAL A 50 3.56 6.34 -2.50
N ALA A 51 4.15 5.20 -2.11
CA ALA A 51 4.29 4.04 -2.97
C ALA A 51 2.92 3.48 -3.40
N ILE A 52 1.95 3.42 -2.47
CA ILE A 52 0.57 3.01 -2.77
C ILE A 52 -0.10 3.98 -3.73
N GLU A 53 0.00 5.29 -3.48
CA GLU A 53 -0.59 6.29 -4.37
C GLU A 53 0.04 6.27 -5.76
N PHE A 54 1.35 6.07 -5.86
CA PHE A 54 2.05 6.00 -7.13
C PHE A 54 1.69 4.74 -7.91
N GLN A 55 1.84 3.56 -7.29
CA GLN A 55 1.64 2.27 -7.96
C GLN A 55 0.17 1.96 -8.26
N PHE A 56 -0.76 2.49 -7.45
CA PHE A 56 -2.19 2.20 -7.58
C PHE A 56 -3.04 3.44 -7.86
N SER A 57 -2.43 4.54 -8.32
CA SER A 57 -3.13 5.77 -8.72
C SER A 57 -4.37 5.51 -9.57
N GLU A 58 -4.25 4.66 -10.60
CA GLU A 58 -5.38 4.31 -11.46
C GLU A 58 -6.51 3.56 -10.73
N LYS A 59 -6.17 2.66 -9.79
CA LYS A 59 -7.17 1.91 -9.01
C LYS A 59 -7.86 2.84 -7.99
N ILE A 60 -7.10 3.76 -7.39
CA ILE A 60 -7.60 4.79 -6.47
C ILE A 60 -8.55 5.74 -7.21
N ASP A 61 -8.17 6.22 -8.39
CA ASP A 61 -9.02 7.12 -9.19
C ASP A 61 -10.29 6.43 -9.70
N LYS A 62 -10.20 5.15 -10.10
CA LYS A 62 -11.39 4.34 -10.45
C LYS A 62 -12.36 4.19 -9.27
N LYS A 63 -11.85 4.11 -8.03
CA LYS A 63 -12.69 4.07 -6.81
C LYS A 63 -13.28 5.44 -6.49
N ARG A 64 -12.52 6.53 -6.61
CA ARG A 64 -13.03 7.91 -6.42
C ARG A 64 -14.13 8.29 -7.41
N LYS A 65 -14.06 7.80 -8.65
CA LYS A 65 -15.11 8.02 -9.66
C LYS A 65 -16.37 7.14 -9.49
N LYS A 66 -16.31 6.11 -8.64
CA LYS A 66 -17.44 5.20 -8.35
C LYS A 66 -18.22 5.59 -7.09
N LYS A 67 -17.79 6.62 -6.37
CA LYS A 67 -18.38 7.09 -5.11
C LYS A 67 -19.05 8.44 -5.34
#